data_AF-X6HG54-F1
#
_entry.id   AF-X6HG54-F1
#
_cell.length_a   1.000
_cell.length_b   1.000
_cell.length_c   1.000
_cell.angle_alpha   90.00
_cell.angle_beta   90.00
_cell.angle_gamma   90.00
#
_symmetry.space_group_name_H-M   'P 1'
#
loop_
_entity.id
_entity.type
_entity.pdbx_description
1 polymer ?
#
loop_
_entity_poly.entity_id
_entity_poly.type
_entity_poly.pdbx_seq_one_letter_code
_entity_poly.pdbx_strand_id
1 'polypeptide(L)'
;MLRFLAMRIASAVPVMVILSLVTFAIIQAPPGDYADYIRSQLINQGGASFAEADAQAQAYRVEHGLDKPLPVQYLNWVAGIITRGDFGYSLYYNKPVAAVVGERLPRTLLLALVCHLLASVRCCWHWSAICWRRCSASPSASGRRPGNTHGSTRCCRPSPSSA
;
A
#
# COMPACT_ATOMS: atom_id res chain seq x y z
N MET A 1 0.45 -22.49 -13.82
CA MET A 1 0.09 -21.65 -12.66
C MET A 1 1.31 -21.12 -11.92
N LEU A 2 2.25 -21.96 -11.46
CA LEU A 2 3.50 -21.49 -10.82
C LEU A 2 4.32 -20.51 -11.67
N ARG A 3 4.49 -20.78 -12.97
CA ARG A 3 5.19 -19.87 -13.90
C ARG A 3 4.54 -18.48 -14.01
N PHE A 4 3.21 -18.42 -13.96
CA PHE A 4 2.46 -17.16 -13.97
C PHE A 4 2.64 -16.40 -12.66
N LEU A 5 2.57 -17.09 -11.52
CA LEU A 5 2.80 -16.51 -10.20
C LEU A 5 4.24 -15.98 -10.07
N ALA A 6 5.23 -16.73 -10.55
CA ALA A 6 6.63 -16.32 -10.58
C ALA A 6 6.87 -15.08 -11.46
N MET A 7 6.28 -15.04 -12.67
CA MET A 7 6.33 -13.83 -13.52
C MET A 7 5.67 -12.62 -12.86
N ARG A 8 4.58 -12.84 -12.12
CA ARG A 8 3.89 -11.77 -11.40
C ARG A 8 4.75 -11.19 -10.28
N ILE A 9 5.35 -12.06 -9.46
CA ILE A 9 6.26 -11.63 -8.38
C ILE A 9 7.49 -10.96 -8.97
N ALA A 10 8.10 -11.53 -10.01
CA ALA A 10 9.24 -10.94 -10.69
C ALA A 10 8.92 -9.55 -11.27
N SER A 11 7.71 -9.33 -11.78
CA SER A 11 7.27 -8.01 -12.25
C SER A 11 7.01 -7.00 -11.13
N ALA A 12 6.75 -7.46 -9.90
CA ALA A 12 6.50 -6.60 -8.74
C ALA A 12 7.79 -6.08 -8.09
N VAL A 13 8.87 -6.87 -8.12
CA VAL A 13 10.18 -6.48 -7.58
C VAL A 13 10.70 -5.15 -8.14
N PRO A 14 10.78 -4.92 -9.47
CA PRO A 14 11.32 -3.65 -9.99
C PRO A 14 10.43 -2.46 -9.62
N VAL A 15 9.11 -2.65 -9.55
CA VAL A 15 8.19 -1.59 -9.10
C VAL A 15 8.46 -1.23 -7.64
N MET A 16 8.65 -2.22 -6.77
CA MET A 16 8.99 -1.99 -5.36
C MET A 16 10.31 -1.24 -5.20
N VAL A 17 11.33 -1.59 -5.99
CA VAL A 17 12.65 -0.94 -5.94
C VAL A 17 12.58 0.50 -6.44
N ILE A 18 11.86 0.76 -7.53
CA ILE A 18 11.69 2.13 -8.05
C ILE A 18 10.91 2.96 -7.03
N LEU A 19 9.82 2.41 -6.48
CA LEU A 19 9.02 3.09 -5.47
C LEU A 19 9.84 3.40 -4.22
N SER A 20 10.65 2.47 -3.72
CA SER A 20 11.50 2.70 -2.55
C SER A 20 12.54 3.78 -2.80
N LEU A 21 13.18 3.80 -3.99
CA LEU A 21 14.12 4.85 -4.37
C LEU A 21 13.44 6.22 -4.45
N VAL A 22 12.26 6.30 -5.06
CA VAL A 22 11.49 7.55 -5.17
C VAL A 22 11.06 8.04 -3.79
N THR A 23 10.53 7.17 -2.93
CA THR A 23 10.16 7.53 -1.57
C THR A 23 11.37 7.98 -0.75
N PHE A 24 12.51 7.31 -0.87
CA PHE A 24 13.74 7.70 -0.20
C PHE A 24 14.22 9.09 -0.67
N ALA A 25 14.17 9.34 -1.98
CA ALA A 25 14.52 10.65 -2.54
C ALA A 25 13.57 11.76 -2.07
N ILE A 26 12.26 11.49 -1.97
CA ILE A 26 11.28 12.46 -1.46
C ILE A 26 11.52 12.77 0.02
N ILE A 27 11.79 11.74 0.84
CA ILE A 27 12.04 11.92 2.28
C ILE A 27 13.32 12.71 2.53
N GLN A 28 14.35 12.54 1.69
CA GLN A 28 15.63 13.23 1.80
C GLN A 28 15.73 14.52 0.96
N ALA A 29 14.65 14.91 0.27
CA ALA A 29 14.60 16.16 -0.49
C ALA A 29 14.64 17.42 0.39
N PRO A 30 14.03 17.45 1.59
CA PRO A 30 14.20 18.56 2.51
C PRO A 30 15.65 18.66 3.00
N PRO A 31 16.26 19.87 3.01
CA PRO A 31 17.53 20.07 3.66
C PRO A 31 17.36 19.97 5.18
N GLY A 32 17.89 18.91 5.78
CA GLY A 32 17.86 18.68 7.22
C GLY A 32 17.83 17.18 7.53
N ASP A 33 18.47 16.79 8.63
CA ASP A 33 18.48 15.41 9.09
C ASP A 33 17.64 15.21 10.36
N TYR A 34 17.43 13.96 10.78
CA TYR A 34 16.69 13.68 12.01
C TYR A 34 17.41 14.21 13.26
N ALA A 35 18.74 14.35 13.21
CA ALA A 35 19.51 14.89 14.32
C ALA A 35 19.30 16.41 14.49
N ASP A 36 19.03 17.15 13.41
CA ASP A 36 18.63 18.55 13.43
C ASP A 36 17.25 18.72 14.09
N TYR A 37 16.35 17.76 13.86
CA TYR A 37 15.08 17.71 14.58
C TYR A 37 15.30 17.54 16.09
N ILE A 38 16.13 16.57 16.51
CA ILE A 38 16.50 16.37 17.93
C ILE A 38 17.14 17.63 18.52
N ARG A 39 18.10 18.23 17.81
CA ARG A 39 18.78 19.47 18.22
C ARG A 39 17.77 20.59 18.47
N SER A 40 16.87 20.82 17.52
CA SER A 40 15.83 21.85 17.66
C SER A 40 14.88 21.56 18.81
N GLN A 41 14.53 20.29 19.05
CA GLN A 41 13.69 19.88 20.16
C GLN A 41 14.36 20.15 21.52
N LEU A 42 15.64 19.82 21.67
CA LEU A 42 16.40 20.06 22.92
C LEU A 42 16.55 21.55 23.23
N ILE A 43 16.83 22.37 22.20
CA ILE A 43 16.95 23.83 22.35
C ILE A 43 15.59 24.44 22.74
N ASN A 44 14.50 24.02 22.08
CA ASN A 44 13.17 24.58 22.31
C ASN A 44 12.55 24.16 23.66
N GLN A 45 12.91 22.98 24.19
CA GLN A 45 12.44 22.51 25.49
C GLN A 45 13.23 23.11 26.68
N GLY A 46 14.22 23.98 26.42
CA GLY A 46 14.96 24.70 27.45
C GLY A 46 15.87 23.83 28.31
N GLY A 47 16.15 22.59 27.87
CA GLY A 47 16.84 21.57 28.66
C GLY A 47 18.34 21.43 28.43
N ALA A 48 18.91 22.09 27.42
CA ALA A 48 20.33 21.96 27.06
C ALA A 48 20.88 23.26 26.45
N SER A 49 22.16 23.55 26.70
CA SER A 49 22.91 24.60 26.01
C SER A 49 23.05 24.27 24.51
N PHE A 50 23.22 25.29 23.66
CA PHE A 50 23.46 25.10 22.21
C PHE A 50 24.59 24.10 21.94
N ALA A 51 25.66 24.14 22.75
CA ALA A 51 26.81 23.24 22.61
C ALA A 51 26.49 21.78 22.99
N GLU A 52 25.63 21.57 23.99
CA GLU A 52 25.24 20.23 24.45
C GLU A 52 24.24 19.58 23.47
N ALA A 53 23.32 20.38 22.94
CA ALA A 53 22.38 19.94 21.92
C ALA A 53 23.09 19.54 20.61
N ASP A 54 24.12 20.29 20.21
CA ASP A 54 24.95 19.91 19.05
C ASP A 54 25.78 18.65 19.29
N ALA A 55 26.38 18.50 20.48
CA ALA A 55 27.14 17.30 20.81
C ALA A 55 26.27 16.03 20.78
N GLN A 56 25.05 16.09 21.32
CA GLN A 56 24.10 14.96 21.26
C GLN A 56 23.64 14.68 19.84
N ALA A 57 23.35 15.71 19.04
CA ALA A 57 22.97 15.53 17.64
C ALA A 57 24.10 14.89 16.82
N GLN A 58 25.35 15.28 17.03
CA GLN A 58 26.51 14.69 16.36
C GLN A 58 26.75 13.24 16.77
N ALA A 59 26.66 12.92 18.07
CA ALA A 59 26.74 11.53 18.54
C ALA A 59 25.69 10.66 17.85
N TYR A 60 24.45 11.16 17.75
CA TYR A 60 23.36 10.46 17.08
C TYR A 60 23.60 10.24 15.58
N ARG A 61 24.15 11.25 14.87
CA ARG A 61 24.52 11.14 13.45
C ARG A 61 25.51 10.02 13.20
N VAL A 62 26.51 9.90 14.05
CA VAL A 62 27.57 8.89 13.92
C VAL A 62 27.02 7.49 14.22
N GLU A 63 26.26 7.33 15.31
CA GLU A 63 25.68 6.03 15.70
C GLU A 63 24.74 5.46 14.64
N HIS A 64 23.91 6.30 14.03
CA HIS A 64 22.92 5.87 13.03
C HIS A 64 23.44 5.99 11.59
N GLY A 65 24.69 6.44 11.41
CA GLY A 65 25.32 6.56 10.09
C GLY A 65 24.69 7.61 9.16
N LEU A 66 24.03 8.64 9.72
CA LEU A 66 23.47 9.76 8.95
C LEU A 66 24.57 10.63 8.32
N ASP A 67 25.81 10.51 8.79
CA ASP A 67 27.00 11.17 8.22
C ASP A 67 27.44 10.58 6.86
N LYS A 68 26.93 9.39 6.49
CA LYS A 68 27.33 8.71 5.25
C LYS A 68 26.57 9.26 4.04
N PRO A 69 27.16 9.22 2.82
CA PRO A 69 26.48 9.65 1.61
C PRO A 69 25.19 8.83 1.36
N LEU A 70 24.16 9.49 0.82
CA LEU A 70 22.81 8.94 0.60
C LEU A 70 22.77 7.52 -0.01
N PRO A 71 23.59 7.19 -1.04
CA PRO A 71 23.57 5.86 -1.62
C PRO A 71 24.02 4.78 -0.63
N VAL A 72 24.97 5.10 0.25
CA VAL A 72 25.48 4.17 1.27
C VAL A 72 24.43 3.94 2.36
N GLN A 73 23.69 4.97 2.75
CA GLN A 73 22.56 4.83 3.69
C GLN A 73 21.48 3.90 3.10
N TYR A 74 21.11 4.11 1.83
CA TYR A 74 20.14 3.25 1.14
C TYR A 74 20.59 1.79 1.04
N LEU A 75 21.84 1.56 0.64
CA LEU A 75 22.39 0.20 0.54
C LEU A 75 22.46 -0.50 1.89
N ASN A 76 22.86 0.19 2.96
CA ASN A 76 22.87 -0.38 4.31
C ASN A 76 21.46 -0.74 4.79
N TRP A 77 20.46 0.10 4.50
CA TRP A 77 19.07 -0.17 4.81
C TRP A 77 18.53 -1.39 4.06
N VAL A 78 18.74 -1.45 2.74
CA VAL A 78 18.34 -2.60 1.91
C VAL A 78 19.05 -3.88 2.35
N ALA A 79 20.35 -3.81 2.65
CA ALA A 79 21.11 -4.94 3.17
C ALA A 79 20.55 -5.42 4.52
N GLY A 80 20.17 -4.51 5.42
CA GLY A 80 19.51 -4.83 6.69
C GLY A 80 18.17 -5.56 6.50
N ILE A 81 17.35 -5.11 5.54
CA ILE A 81 16.08 -5.78 5.20
C ILE A 81 16.33 -7.20 4.69
N ILE A 82 17.27 -7.37 3.76
CA ILE A 82 17.51 -8.67 3.12
C ILE A 82 18.16 -9.67 4.10
N THR A 83 19.11 -9.20 4.91
CA THR A 83 19.90 -10.10 5.78
C THR A 83 19.24 -10.39 7.12
N ARG A 84 18.54 -9.40 7.70
CA ARG A 84 17.96 -9.50 9.05
C ARG A 84 16.44 -9.46 9.07
N GLY A 85 15.80 -9.17 7.94
CA GLY A 85 14.35 -8.95 7.90
C GLY A 85 13.91 -7.71 8.69
N ASP A 86 14.86 -6.82 9.02
CA ASP A 86 14.59 -5.64 9.82
C ASP A 86 14.31 -4.44 8.90
N PHE A 87 13.13 -3.86 9.03
CA PHE A 87 12.71 -2.67 8.30
C PHE A 87 13.35 -1.38 8.84
N GLY A 88 14.08 -1.48 9.95
CA GLY A 88 14.78 -0.41 10.61
C GLY A 88 14.03 0.13 11.83
N TYR A 89 14.63 1.15 12.44
CA TYR A 89 14.07 1.83 13.60
C TYR A 89 13.35 3.10 13.18
N SER A 90 12.10 3.27 13.62
CA SER A 90 11.40 4.53 13.41
C SER A 90 11.94 5.53 14.43
N LEU A 91 12.74 6.47 13.95
CA LEU A 91 13.32 7.53 14.80
C LEU A 91 12.22 8.38 15.47
N TYR A 92 11.12 8.65 14.76
CA TYR A 92 9.97 9.42 15.29
C TYR A 92 9.20 8.70 16.41
N TYR A 93 8.75 7.46 16.17
CA TYR A 93 7.99 6.68 17.15
C TYR A 93 8.85 5.97 18.21
N ASN A 94 10.19 6.06 18.14
CA ASN A 94 11.12 5.34 19.00
C ASN A 94 10.78 3.85 19.15
N LYS A 95 10.46 3.19 18.02
CA LYS A 95 10.08 1.78 17.96
C LYS A 95 10.56 1.15 16.65
N PRO A 96 10.81 -0.18 16.62
CA PRO A 96 11.09 -0.87 15.37
C PRO A 96 9.90 -0.73 14.40
N VAL A 97 10.19 -0.45 13.13
CA VAL A 97 9.16 -0.21 12.10
C VAL A 97 8.22 -1.41 11.97
N ALA A 98 8.75 -2.63 12.12
CA ALA A 98 7.95 -3.86 12.09
C ALA A 98 6.84 -3.88 13.14
N ALA A 99 7.08 -3.36 14.36
CA ALA A 99 6.06 -3.30 15.40
C ALA A 99 4.98 -2.26 15.06
N VAL A 100 5.39 -1.08 14.57
CA VAL A 100 4.46 -0.01 14.17
C VAL A 100 3.56 -0.45 13.02
N VAL A 101 4.14 -1.15 12.03
CA VAL A 101 3.38 -1.72 10.90
C VAL A 101 2.48 -2.85 11.38
N GLY A 102 2.96 -3.71 12.28
CA GLY A 102 2.19 -4.82 12.86
C GLY A 102 0.95 -4.35 13.64
N GLU A 103 1.05 -3.25 14.39
CA GLU A 103 -0.10 -2.66 15.10
C GLU A 103 -1.18 -2.10 14.15
N ARG A 104 -0.79 -1.67 12.95
CA ARG A 104 -1.68 -1.02 11.97
C ARG A 104 -2.26 -1.98 10.94
N LEU A 105 -1.50 -3.00 10.56
CA LEU A 105 -1.86 -4.04 9.58
C LEU A 105 -3.25 -4.67 9.79
N PRO A 106 -3.64 -5.14 10.98
CA PRO A 106 -4.93 -5.81 11.14
C PRO A 106 -6.11 -4.86 10.92
N ARG A 107 -5.94 -3.57 11.28
CA ARG A 107 -6.99 -2.56 11.09
C ARG A 107 -7.19 -2.23 9.62
N THR A 108 -6.10 -2.06 8.85
CA THR A 108 -6.18 -1.79 7.41
C THR A 108 -6.72 -2.99 6.64
N LEU A 109 -6.33 -4.21 7.01
CA LEU A 109 -6.87 -5.44 6.43
C LEU A 109 -8.38 -5.58 6.69
N LEU A 110 -8.82 -5.31 7.91
CA LEU A 110 -10.24 -5.35 8.26
C LEU A 110 -11.04 -4.34 7.42
N LEU A 111 -10.56 -3.11 7.30
CA LEU A 111 -11.19 -2.09 6.45
C LEU A 111 -11.21 -2.50 4.98
N ALA A 112 -10.10 -3.00 4.44
CA ALA A 112 -10.00 -3.44 3.06
C ALA A 112 -10.98 -4.57 2.76
N LEU A 113 -11.08 -5.56 3.66
CA LEU A 113 -12.01 -6.68 3.53
C LEU A 113 -13.47 -6.23 3.59
N VAL A 114 -13.83 -5.39 4.57
CA VAL A 114 -15.20 -4.86 4.69
C VAL A 114 -15.59 -4.07 3.44
N CYS A 115 -14.72 -3.17 2.96
CA CYS A 115 -14.97 -2.43 1.72
C CYS A 115 -15.12 -3.37 0.51
N HIS A 116 -14.27 -4.38 0.39
CA HIS A 116 -14.34 -5.34 -0.71
C HIS A 116 -15.64 -6.17 -0.69
N LEU A 117 -16.07 -6.60 0.50
CA LEU A 117 -17.33 -7.33 0.68
C LEU A 117 -18.54 -6.45 0.36
N LEU A 118 -18.58 -5.21 0.86
CA LEU A 118 -19.68 -4.29 0.56
C LEU A 118 -19.74 -3.94 -0.93
N ALA A 119 -18.58 -3.70 -1.56
CA ALA A 119 -18.50 -3.41 -2.99
C ALA A 119 -18.95 -4.59 -3.85
N SER A 120 -18.49 -5.80 -3.54
CA SER A 120 -18.88 -7.02 -4.27
C SER A 120 -20.37 -7.32 -4.10
N VAL A 121 -20.92 -7.23 -2.88
CA VAL A 121 -22.35 -7.43 -2.61
C VAL A 121 -23.19 -6.39 -3.36
N ARG A 122 -22.81 -5.11 -3.29
CA ARG A 122 -23.51 -4.04 -4.03
C ARG A 122 -23.46 -4.28 -5.53
N CYS A 123 -22.30 -4.71 -6.06
CA CYS A 123 -22.13 -4.99 -7.48
C CYS A 123 -23.01 -6.16 -7.94
N CYS A 124 -23.01 -7.28 -7.20
CA CYS A 124 -23.86 -8.43 -7.48
C CYS A 124 -25.35 -8.08 -7.40
N TRP A 125 -25.76 -7.32 -6.37
CA TRP A 125 -27.14 -6.90 -6.21
C TRP A 125 -27.60 -5.99 -7.34
N HIS A 126 -26.82 -4.95 -7.66
CA HIS A 126 -27.13 -4.03 -8.74
C HIS A 126 -27.17 -4.73 -10.11
N TRP A 127 -26.24 -5.65 -10.37
CA TRP A 127 -26.20 -6.42 -11.60
C TRP A 127 -27.40 -7.37 -11.73
N SER A 128 -27.77 -8.06 -10.65
CA SER A 128 -28.95 -8.94 -10.64
C SER A 128 -30.25 -8.17 -10.89
N ALA A 129 -30.40 -6.97 -10.31
CA ALA A 129 -31.54 -6.10 -10.52
C ALA A 129 -31.61 -5.56 -11.96
N ILE A 130 -30.47 -5.24 -12.58
CA ILE A 130 -30.39 -4.85 -14.00
C ILE A 130 -30.79 -6.02 -14.91
N CYS A 131 -30.28 -7.24 -14.68
CA CYS A 131 -30.68 -8.40 -15.49
C CYS A 131 -32.18 -8.67 -15.39
N TRP A 132 -32.75 -8.54 -14.18
CA TRP A 132 -34.18 -8.75 -13.96
C TRP A 132 -35.05 -7.73 -14.71
N ARG A 133 -34.75 -6.42 -14.60
CA ARG A 133 -35.47 -5.36 -15.33
C ARG A 133 -35.38 -5.52 -16.85
N ARG A 134 -34.21 -5.94 -17.36
CA ARG A 134 -34.01 -6.15 -18.80
C ARG A 134 -34.81 -7.36 -19.31
N CYS A 135 -34.95 -8.39 -18.48
CA CYS A 135 -35.70 -9.60 -18.80
C CYS A 135 -37.23 -9.38 -18.73
N SER A 136 -37.71 -8.57 -17.78
CA SER A 136 -39.13 -8.23 -17.63
C SER A 136 -39.66 -7.29 -18.74
N ALA A 137 -38.77 -6.47 -19.33
CA ALA A 137 -39.13 -5.53 -20.38
C ALA A 137 -39.16 -6.15 -21.81
N SER A 138 -38.83 -7.44 -21.97
CA SER A 138 -38.86 -8.13 -23.27
C SER A 138 -40.31 -8.50 -23.66
N PRO A 139 -40.89 -7.97 -24.75
CA PRO A 139 -42.29 -8.22 -25.12
C PRO A 139 -42.59 -9.63 -25.71
N SER A 140 -41.59 -10.51 -25.84
CA SER A 140 -41.73 -11.78 -26.60
C SER A 140 -42.29 -12.98 -25.81
N ALA A 141 -42.86 -12.76 -24.62
CA ALA A 141 -43.34 -13.86 -23.77
C ALA A 141 -44.74 -14.41 -24.11
N SER A 142 -45.42 -13.93 -25.16
CA SER A 142 -46.81 -14.34 -25.50
C SER A 142 -46.91 -15.54 -26.45
N GLY A 143 -45.81 -16.20 -26.83
CA GLY A 143 -45.84 -17.33 -27.77
C GLY A 143 -44.86 -18.44 -27.41
N ARG A 144 -45.05 -19.14 -26.29
CA ARG A 144 -44.24 -20.34 -25.97
C ARG A 144 -45.07 -21.63 -26.08
N ARG A 145 -44.73 -22.47 -27.06
CA ARG A 145 -45.03 -23.90 -27.05
C ARG A 145 -44.27 -24.57 -25.88
N PRO A 146 -44.84 -25.60 -25.22
CA PRO A 146 -44.19 -26.28 -24.11
C PRO A 146 -43.08 -27.17 -24.67
N GLY A 147 -41.81 -26.84 -24.40
CA GLY A 147 -40.68 -27.70 -24.77
C GLY A 147 -39.32 -27.03 -24.98
N ASN A 148 -39.22 -25.69 -25.05
CA ASN A 148 -37.94 -25.03 -25.37
C ASN A 148 -37.36 -24.25 -24.17
N THR A 149 -36.45 -24.90 -23.45
CA THR A 149 -35.70 -24.36 -22.28
C THR A 149 -34.53 -23.44 -22.67
N HIS A 150 -34.25 -23.22 -23.97
CA HIS A 150 -33.12 -22.38 -24.44
C HIS A 150 -33.40 -20.87 -24.51
N GLY A 151 -34.58 -20.39 -24.09
CA GLY A 151 -34.94 -18.97 -24.19
C GLY A 151 -34.37 -18.07 -23.08
N SER A 152 -34.04 -18.60 -21.90
CA SER A 152 -33.67 -17.79 -20.73
C SER A 152 -32.23 -17.26 -20.76
N THR A 153 -31.31 -17.98 -21.41
CA THR A 153 -29.87 -17.63 -21.46
C THR A 153 -29.55 -16.43 -22.34
N ARG A 154 -30.46 -16.02 -23.23
CA ARG A 154 -30.24 -14.87 -24.14
C ARG A 154 -30.39 -13.51 -23.45
N CYS A 155 -31.10 -13.42 -22.33
CA CYS A 155 -31.39 -12.14 -21.66
C CYS A 155 -30.24 -11.57 -20.82
N CYS A 156 -29.27 -12.40 -20.41
CA CYS A 156 -28.14 -11.96 -19.58
C CYS A 156 -26.80 -11.85 -20.34
N ARG A 157 -26.79 -11.95 -21.67
CA ARG A 157 -25.60 -11.57 -22.48
C ARG A 157 -25.54 -10.05 -22.65
N PRO A 158 -24.39 -9.40 -22.42
CA PRO A 158 -24.21 -8.00 -22.81
C PRO A 158 -24.39 -7.87 -24.34
N SER A 159 -25.15 -6.86 -24.78
CA SER A 159 -25.29 -6.55 -26.20
C SER A 159 -23.90 -6.23 -26.77
N PRO A 160 -23.50 -6.80 -27.92
CA PRO A 160 -22.20 -6.51 -28.54
C PRO A 160 -22.09 -5.09 -29.14
N SER A 161 -23.08 -4.21 -28.93
CA SER A 161 -23.19 -2.90 -29.59
C SER A 161 -22.68 -1.70 -28.78
N SER A 162 -21.88 -1.91 -27.74
CA SER A 162 -21.25 -0.81 -26.97
C SER A 162 -19.74 -1.02 -26.88
N ALA A 163 -19.12 -1.19 -28.05
CA ALA A 163 -17.70 -0.95 -28.30
C ALA A 163 -17.57 0.36 -29.09
#